data_AF-C6R8E3-F1
#
_entry.id   AF-C6R8E3-F1
#
_cell.length_a   1.000
_cell.length_b   1.000
_cell.length_c   1.000
_cell.angle_alpha   90.00
_cell.angle_beta   90.00
_cell.angle_gamma   90.00
#
_symmetry.space_group_name_H-M   'P 1'
#
loop_
_entity.id
_entity.type
_entity.pdbx_description
1 polymer ?
#
loop_
_entity_poly.entity_id
_entity_poly.type
_entity_poly.pdbx_seq_one_letter_code
_entity_poly.pdbx_strand_id
1 'polypeptide(L)'
;MSTLSVRGGFDAAQAKARDKAKAKARRSDTIGHLGPEAVVAFVDGEMEPKFMHRVRIHLVHCAECRADVHQQRHASEWVRHCADSAKVKAPQSLLAKLAGIATEEVAPGPDAATPVHRPQQDFLDKVEMVVRAIKHNQRG
;
A
#
# COMPACT_ATOMS: atom_id res chain seq x y z
N MET A 1 34.50 -55.75 0.18
CA MET A 1 34.45 -54.32 0.57
C MET A 1 33.00 -53.89 0.52
N SER A 2 32.44 -53.51 1.68
CA SER A 2 31.02 -53.29 1.91
C SER A 2 30.48 -52.06 1.20
N THR A 3 29.39 -52.21 0.44
CA THR A 3 28.59 -51.08 -0.05
C THR A 3 27.57 -50.68 1.02
N LEU A 4 27.78 -49.48 1.57
CA LEU A 4 26.83 -48.73 2.37
C LEU A 4 25.51 -48.55 1.60
N SER A 5 24.38 -48.89 2.22
CA SER A 5 23.07 -48.43 1.77
C SER A 5 22.33 -47.79 2.94
N VAL A 6 22.49 -46.47 3.05
CA VAL A 6 21.68 -45.64 3.95
C VAL A 6 20.27 -45.58 3.36
N ARG A 7 19.35 -46.36 3.94
CA ARG A 7 17.92 -46.29 3.60
C ARG A 7 17.34 -45.00 4.17
N GLY A 8 17.01 -44.06 3.29
CA GLY A 8 16.37 -42.79 3.61
C GLY A 8 14.93 -42.99 4.12
N GLY A 9 14.73 -42.80 5.42
CA GLY A 9 13.42 -42.80 6.08
C GLY A 9 12.72 -41.43 6.10
N PHE A 10 13.08 -40.50 5.20
CA PHE A 10 12.66 -39.09 5.28
C PHE A 10 11.55 -38.67 4.29
N ASP A 11 11.12 -39.55 3.39
CA ASP A 11 10.24 -39.16 2.28
C ASP A 11 8.74 -39.15 2.62
N ALA A 12 8.26 -40.14 3.38
CA ALA A 12 6.84 -40.27 3.66
C ALA A 12 6.29 -39.16 4.58
N ALA A 13 7.11 -38.70 5.54
CA ALA A 13 6.75 -37.60 6.43
C ALA A 13 6.74 -36.25 5.71
N GLN A 14 7.72 -36.00 4.83
CA GLN A 14 7.79 -34.80 4.00
C GLN A 14 6.66 -34.74 2.98
N ALA A 15 6.31 -35.86 2.35
CA ALA A 15 5.18 -35.94 1.43
C ALA A 15 3.87 -35.56 2.12
N LYS A 16 3.61 -36.11 3.31
CA LYS A 16 2.43 -35.77 4.13
C LYS A 16 2.41 -34.30 4.56
N ALA A 17 3.56 -33.73 4.93
CA ALA A 17 3.66 -32.32 5.28
C ALA A 17 3.36 -31.40 4.08
N ARG A 18 3.88 -31.76 2.89
CA ARG A 18 3.62 -31.05 1.62
C ARG A 18 2.15 -31.13 1.23
N ASP A 19 1.52 -32.30 1.37
CA ASP A 19 0.12 -32.48 0.99
C ASP A 19 -0.82 -31.76 1.97
N LYS A 20 -0.48 -31.74 3.27
CA LYS A 20 -1.15 -30.91 4.28
C LYS A 20 -1.00 -29.42 4.00
N ALA A 21 0.19 -28.98 3.57
CA ALA A 21 0.42 -27.60 3.16
C ALA A 21 -0.37 -27.22 1.89
N LYS A 22 -0.42 -28.11 0.89
CA LYS A 22 -1.25 -27.94 -0.33
C LYS A 22 -2.73 -27.89 -0.01
N ALA A 23 -3.24 -28.75 0.87
CA ALA A 23 -4.63 -28.72 1.30
C ALA A 23 -4.96 -27.46 2.10
N LYS A 24 -4.03 -26.97 2.93
CA LYS A 24 -4.17 -25.71 3.66
C LYS A 24 -4.15 -24.48 2.73
N ALA A 25 -3.32 -24.49 1.70
CA ALA A 25 -3.30 -23.45 0.65
C ALA A 25 -4.58 -23.47 -0.19
N ARG A 26 -5.06 -24.65 -0.60
CA ARG A 26 -6.35 -24.79 -1.30
C ARG A 26 -7.53 -24.31 -0.45
N ARG A 27 -7.49 -24.48 0.87
CA ARG A 27 -8.51 -23.96 1.79
C ARG A 27 -8.46 -22.43 1.94
N SER A 28 -7.32 -21.77 1.73
CA SER A 28 -7.26 -20.30 1.65
C SER A 28 -7.78 -19.76 0.32
N ASP A 29 -7.88 -20.59 -0.72
CA ASP A 29 -8.40 -20.21 -2.04
C ASP A 29 -9.92 -20.42 -2.19
N THR A 30 -10.60 -20.99 -1.18
CA THR A 30 -12.03 -21.35 -1.28
C THR A 30 -13.03 -20.25 -0.90
N ILE A 31 -12.61 -19.04 -0.52
CA ILE A 31 -13.53 -17.88 -0.43
C ILE A 31 -12.79 -16.59 -0.84
N GLY A 32 -12.96 -16.21 -2.11
CA GLY A 32 -12.86 -14.83 -2.57
C GLY A 32 -11.62 -14.48 -3.40
N HIS A 33 -11.88 -13.84 -4.55
CA HIS A 33 -10.93 -12.98 -5.23
C HIS A 33 -10.43 -11.88 -4.28
N LEU A 34 -9.36 -11.18 -4.66
CA LEU A 34 -8.95 -9.98 -3.95
C LEU A 34 -10.12 -8.99 -3.94
N GLY A 35 -10.49 -8.49 -2.76
CA GLY A 35 -11.42 -7.37 -2.68
C GLY A 35 -10.84 -6.13 -3.38
N PRO A 36 -11.68 -5.20 -3.86
CA PRO A 36 -11.21 -4.01 -4.57
C PRO A 36 -10.21 -3.20 -3.74
N GLU A 37 -10.47 -3.02 -2.44
CA GLU A 37 -9.55 -2.36 -1.50
C GLU A 37 -8.18 -3.05 -1.42
N ALA A 38 -8.17 -4.38 -1.51
CA ALA A 38 -6.94 -5.15 -1.49
C ALA A 38 -6.14 -4.99 -2.80
N VAL A 39 -6.84 -4.86 -3.94
CA VAL A 39 -6.22 -4.57 -5.24
C VAL A 39 -5.60 -3.17 -5.23
N VAL A 40 -6.34 -2.16 -4.77
CA VAL A 40 -5.87 -0.77 -4.66
C VAL A 40 -4.65 -0.68 -3.76
N ALA A 41 -4.75 -1.16 -2.51
CA ALA A 41 -3.64 -1.10 -1.56
C ALA A 41 -2.40 -1.89 -2.03
N PHE A 42 -2.59 -2.98 -2.79
CA PHE A 42 -1.47 -3.71 -3.39
C PHE A 42 -0.78 -2.93 -4.51
N VAL A 43 -1.55 -2.24 -5.37
CA VAL A 43 -1.02 -1.44 -6.47
C VAL A 43 -0.31 -0.18 -5.96
N ASP A 44 -0.89 0.50 -4.98
CA ASP A 44 -0.33 1.73 -4.42
C ASP A 44 0.80 1.49 -3.40
N GLY A 45 1.03 0.23 -3.02
CA GLY A 45 2.12 -0.17 -2.12
C GLY A 45 1.83 0.08 -0.63
N GLU A 46 0.55 0.25 -0.27
CA GLU A 46 0.10 0.59 1.08
C GLU A 46 -0.22 -0.66 1.95
N MET A 47 0.05 -1.86 1.44
CA MET A 47 -0.13 -3.10 2.19
C MET A 47 1.02 -3.43 3.14
N GLU A 48 0.69 -3.93 4.34
CA GLU A 48 1.69 -4.53 5.23
C GLU A 48 2.41 -5.69 4.53
N PRO A 49 3.74 -5.87 4.73
CA PRO A 49 4.53 -6.89 4.04
C PRO A 49 3.94 -8.31 4.08
N LYS A 50 3.31 -8.68 5.20
CA LYS A 50 2.66 -9.99 5.40
C LYS A 50 1.49 -10.21 4.43
N PHE A 51 0.67 -9.20 4.17
CA PHE A 51 -0.44 -9.28 3.23
C PHE A 51 0.06 -9.23 1.79
N MET A 52 1.04 -8.37 1.51
CA MET A 52 1.64 -8.25 0.18
C MET A 52 2.22 -9.59 -0.32
N HIS A 53 2.90 -10.36 0.55
CA HIS A 53 3.40 -11.68 0.18
C HIS A 53 2.28 -12.66 -0.19
N ARG A 54 1.18 -12.66 0.57
CA ARG A 54 0.02 -13.53 0.29
C ARG A 54 -0.65 -13.16 -1.03
N VAL A 55 -0.81 -11.87 -1.31
CA VAL A 55 -1.34 -11.37 -2.58
C VAL A 55 -0.47 -11.83 -3.74
N ARG A 56 0.86 -11.70 -3.64
CA ARG A 56 1.78 -12.19 -4.69
C ARG A 56 1.60 -13.68 -4.98
N ILE A 57 1.48 -14.51 -3.94
CA ILE A 57 1.21 -15.95 -4.12
C ILE A 57 -0.14 -16.15 -4.81
N HIS A 58 -1.18 -15.43 -4.41
CA HIS A 58 -2.50 -15.53 -5.02
C HIS A 58 -2.49 -15.15 -6.51
N LEU A 59 -1.78 -14.08 -6.89
CA LEU A 59 -1.66 -13.63 -8.28
C LEU A 59 -0.99 -14.66 -9.19
N VAL A 60 -0.11 -15.52 -8.66
CA VAL A 60 0.48 -16.62 -9.45
C VAL A 60 -0.60 -17.63 -9.88
N HIS A 61 -1.62 -17.83 -9.05
CA HIS A 61 -2.61 -18.88 -9.23
C HIS A 61 -3.96 -18.37 -9.78
N CYS A 62 -4.25 -17.07 -9.66
CA CYS A 62 -5.51 -16.47 -10.10
C CYS A 62 -5.29 -15.51 -11.29
N ALA A 63 -5.95 -15.80 -12.43
CA ALA A 63 -5.88 -14.94 -13.61
C ALA A 63 -6.77 -13.69 -13.50
N GLU A 64 -7.94 -13.81 -12.86
CA GLU A 64 -8.89 -12.70 -12.69
C GLU A 64 -8.29 -11.59 -11.82
N CYS A 65 -7.75 -11.94 -10.65
CA CYS A 65 -7.07 -10.96 -9.79
C CYS A 65 -5.83 -10.34 -10.44
N ARG A 66 -5.18 -11.05 -11.39
CA ARG A 66 -4.12 -10.43 -12.20
C ARG A 66 -4.68 -9.37 -13.14
N ALA A 67 -5.80 -9.65 -13.81
CA ALA A 67 -6.47 -8.69 -14.67
C ALA A 67 -6.89 -7.44 -13.88
N ASP A 68 -7.46 -7.61 -12.68
CA ASP A 68 -7.87 -6.49 -11.81
C ASP A 68 -6.65 -5.63 -11.40
N VAL A 69 -5.54 -6.28 -11.01
CA VAL A 69 -4.29 -5.57 -10.70
C VAL A 69 -3.73 -4.83 -11.91
N HIS A 70 -3.80 -5.42 -13.10
CA HIS A 70 -3.38 -4.74 -14.34
C HIS A 70 -4.25 -3.52 -14.63
N GLN A 71 -5.57 -3.64 -14.52
CA GLN A 71 -6.50 -2.53 -14.71
C GLN A 71 -6.24 -1.40 -13.70
N GLN A 72 -6.05 -1.72 -12.43
CA GLN A 72 -5.78 -0.73 -11.39
C GLN A 72 -4.40 -0.06 -11.57
N ARG A 73 -3.38 -0.78 -12.05
CA ARG A 73 -2.09 -0.18 -12.41
C ARG A 73 -2.23 0.84 -13.53
N HIS A 74 -2.95 0.50 -14.59
CA HIS A 74 -3.22 1.44 -15.67
C HIS A 74 -3.98 2.68 -15.19
N ALA A 75 -4.96 2.51 -14.29
CA ALA A 75 -5.67 3.63 -13.69
C ALA A 75 -4.72 4.53 -12.85
N SER A 76 -3.89 3.93 -11.98
CA SER A 76 -2.91 4.67 -11.16
C SER A 76 -1.88 5.40 -12.04
N GLU A 77 -1.37 4.75 -13.09
CA GLU A 77 -0.47 5.37 -14.07
C GLU A 77 -1.14 6.53 -14.81
N TRP A 78 -2.38 6.36 -15.27
CA TRP A 78 -3.10 7.42 -15.98
C TRP A 78 -3.28 8.67 -15.10
N VAL A 79 -3.66 8.50 -13.83
CA VAL A 79 -3.77 9.61 -12.86
C VAL A 79 -2.41 10.31 -12.69
N ARG A 80 -1.31 9.56 -12.58
CA ARG A 80 0.04 10.14 -12.45
C ARG A 80 0.43 10.94 -13.71
N HIS A 81 0.18 10.42 -14.91
CA HIS A 81 0.45 11.14 -16.15
C HIS A 81 -0.41 12.41 -16.31
N CYS A 82 -1.67 12.37 -15.86
CA CYS A 82 -2.49 13.58 -15.84
C CYS A 82 -1.91 14.66 -14.90
N ALA A 83 -1.30 14.28 -13.78
CA ALA A 83 -0.62 15.25 -12.90
C ALA A 83 0.57 15.92 -13.61
N ASP A 84 1.33 15.17 -14.41
CA ASP A 84 2.46 15.70 -15.19
C ASP A 84 2.02 16.67 -16.31
N SER A 85 0.78 16.55 -16.78
CA SER A 85 0.18 17.40 -17.81
C SER A 85 -0.19 18.81 -17.29
N ALA A 86 0.84 19.54 -16.86
CA ALA A 86 0.90 20.98 -16.58
C ALA A 86 -0.07 21.62 -15.57
N LYS A 87 -1.16 20.97 -15.18
CA LYS A 87 -2.21 21.56 -14.32
C LYS A 87 -1.90 21.47 -12.82
N VAL A 88 -1.04 20.54 -12.39
CA VAL A 88 -0.66 20.37 -10.99
C VAL A 88 0.87 20.30 -10.91
N LYS A 89 1.52 21.44 -10.66
CA LYS A 89 2.98 21.50 -10.44
C LYS A 89 3.28 22.03 -9.05
N ALA A 90 4.36 21.54 -8.46
CA ALA A 90 4.93 22.12 -7.25
C ALA A 90 5.32 23.60 -7.52
N PRO A 91 5.13 24.50 -6.53
CA PRO A 91 5.62 25.87 -6.64
C PRO A 91 7.13 25.92 -6.91
N GLN A 92 7.58 26.82 -7.78
CA GLN A 92 9.01 26.96 -8.12
C GLN A 92 9.87 27.24 -6.89
N SER A 93 9.34 27.98 -5.91
CA SER A 93 10.02 28.26 -4.64
C SER A 93 10.29 26.98 -3.83
N LEU A 94 9.38 26.01 -3.85
CA LEU A 94 9.57 24.72 -3.19
C LEU A 94 10.63 23.89 -3.92
N LEU A 95 10.61 23.88 -5.25
CA LEU A 95 11.62 23.17 -6.05
C LEU A 95 13.02 23.75 -5.83
N ALA A 96 13.14 25.08 -5.76
CA ALA A 96 14.40 25.75 -5.46
C ALA A 96 14.93 25.37 -4.05
N LYS A 97 14.05 25.35 -3.04
CA LYS A 97 14.41 24.89 -1.69
C LYS A 97 14.85 23.43 -1.67
N LEU A 98 14.10 22.53 -2.31
CA LEU A 98 14.44 21.11 -2.38
C LEU A 98 15.79 20.86 -3.07
N ALA A 99 16.09 21.61 -4.15
CA ALA A 99 17.39 21.55 -4.81
C ALA A 99 18.53 22.08 -3.91
N GLY A 100 18.23 23.05 -3.05
CA GLY A 100 19.17 23.62 -2.09
C GLY A 100 19.58 22.69 -0.96
N ILE A 101 18.75 21.70 -0.57
CA ILE A 101 19.00 20.80 0.59
C ILE A 101 20.36 20.08 0.51
N ALA A 102 20.84 19.74 -0.69
CA ALA A 102 22.13 19.07 -0.87
C ALA A 102 23.34 19.99 -0.64
N THR A 103 23.13 21.31 -0.67
CA THR A 103 24.17 22.35 -0.69
C THR A 103 24.11 23.27 0.53
N GLU A 104 22.95 23.43 1.14
CA GLU A 104 22.78 24.28 2.32
C GLU A 104 23.18 23.53 3.59
N GLU A 105 23.93 24.21 4.46
CA GLU A 105 24.20 23.68 5.79
C GLU A 105 22.90 23.58 6.59
N VAL A 106 22.71 22.45 7.29
CA VAL A 106 21.50 22.19 8.08
C VAL A 106 21.41 23.24 9.19
N ALA A 107 20.62 24.28 8.96
CA ALA A 107 20.24 25.22 10.00
C ALA A 107 19.54 24.45 11.14
N PRO A 108 19.68 24.90 12.41
CA PRO A 108 18.97 24.29 13.53
C PRO A 108 17.49 24.17 13.18
N GLY A 109 16.98 22.94 13.18
CA GLY A 109 15.59 22.66 12.86
C GLY A 109 14.65 23.41 13.82
N PRO A 110 13.42 23.73 13.37
CA PRO A 110 12.43 24.36 14.22
C PRO A 110 12.20 23.50 15.46
N ASP A 111 12.27 24.13 16.63
CA ASP A 111 11.90 23.52 17.88
C ASP A 111 10.41 23.14 17.87
N ALA A 112 10.02 22.11 18.63
CA ALA A 112 8.63 21.63 18.69
C ALA A 112 7.63 22.72 19.12
N ALA A 113 8.11 23.86 19.62
CA ALA A 113 7.34 25.05 19.96
C ALA A 113 6.95 25.91 18.74
N THR A 114 7.64 25.81 17.59
CA THR A 114 7.35 26.60 16.38
C THR A 114 7.09 25.72 15.15
N PRO A 115 5.82 25.34 14.87
CA PRO A 115 5.49 24.62 13.65
C PRO A 115 5.71 25.52 12.42
N VAL A 116 6.50 25.03 11.46
CA VAL A 116 6.83 25.69 10.18
C VAL A 116 5.59 25.91 9.30
N HIS A 117 4.59 25.06 9.47
CA HIS A 117 3.34 25.14 8.73
C HIS A 117 2.18 25.38 9.69
N ARG A 118 1.66 26.61 9.67
CA ARG A 118 0.35 26.92 10.23
C ARG A 118 -0.67 26.72 9.10
N PRO A 119 -1.58 25.75 9.18
CA PRO A 119 -2.66 25.64 8.22
C PRO A 119 -3.39 26.98 8.20
N GLN A 120 -3.55 27.57 7.01
CA GLN A 120 -4.40 28.74 6.86
C GLN A 120 -5.83 28.23 7.09
N GLN A 121 -6.30 28.38 8.33
CA GLN A 121 -7.68 28.07 8.67
C GLN A 121 -8.53 29.17 8.05
N ASP A 122 -8.94 28.97 6.80
CA ASP A 122 -9.81 29.91 6.14
C ASP A 122 -11.11 30.05 6.94
N PHE A 123 -11.59 31.28 7.08
CA PHE A 123 -12.76 31.59 7.90
C PHE A 123 -13.98 30.73 7.52
N LEU A 124 -14.06 30.33 6.24
CA LEU A 124 -15.11 29.47 5.69
C LEU A 124 -15.07 28.05 6.27
N ASP A 125 -13.89 27.46 6.49
CA ASP A 125 -13.75 26.12 7.07
C ASP A 125 -14.30 26.07 8.49
N LYS A 126 -14.03 27.14 9.27
CA LYS A 126 -14.55 27.25 10.64
C LYS A 126 -16.08 27.38 10.65
N VAL A 127 -16.63 28.17 9.73
CA VAL A 127 -18.09 28.33 9.59
C VAL A 127 -18.73 27.01 9.18
N GLU A 128 -18.14 26.28 8.23
CA GLU A 128 -18.63 24.96 7.82
C GLU A 128 -18.64 23.98 9.01
N MET A 129 -17.56 23.96 9.80
CA MET A 129 -17.44 23.09 10.97
C MET A 129 -18.52 23.39 12.02
N VAL A 130 -18.83 24.67 12.26
CA VAL A 130 -19.90 25.09 13.17
C VAL A 130 -21.28 24.70 12.66
N VAL A 131 -21.55 24.88 11.35
CA VAL A 131 -22.82 24.47 10.74
C VAL A 131 -23.02 22.96 10.85
N ARG A 132 -21.96 22.17 10.63
CA ARG A 132 -22.00 20.71 10.76
C ARG A 132 -22.28 20.28 12.20
N ALA A 133 -21.68 20.97 13.19
CA ALA A 133 -21.91 20.70 14.60
C ALA A 133 -23.37 20.99 15.02
N ILE A 134 -23.93 22.12 14.58
CA ILE A 134 -25.32 22.49 14.87
C ILE A 134 -26.30 21.50 14.23
N LYS A 135 -26.08 21.12 12.97
CA LYS A 135 -26.91 20.16 12.24
C LYS A 135 -26.88 18.76 12.87
N HIS A 136 -25.76 18.37 13.47
CA HIS A 136 -25.65 17.10 14.19
C HIS A 136 -26.45 17.11 15.50
N ASN A 137 -26.51 18.25 16.19
CA ASN A 137 -27.23 18.39 17.46
C ASN A 137 -28.76 18.53 17.30
N GLN A 138 -29.24 18.91 16.11
CA GLN A 138 -30.68 19.06 15.81
C GLN A 138 -31.35 17.77 15.32
N ARG A 139 -30.61 16.66 15.24
CA ARG A 139 -31.10 15.33 14.83
C ARG A 139 -31.25 14.35 16.01
N GLY A 140 -31.14 14.85 17.24
CA GLY A 140 -31.45 14.13 18.48
C GLY A 140 -32.77 14.60 19.06
#